data_AF-A0A7W2B3F8-F1
#
_entry.id   AF-A0A7W2B3F8-F1
#
_cell.length_a   1.000
_cell.length_b   1.000
_cell.length_c   1.000
_cell.angle_alpha   90.00
_cell.angle_beta   90.00
_cell.angle_gamma   90.00
#
_symmetry.space_group_name_H-M   'P 1'
#
loop_
_entity.id
_entity.type
_entity.pdbx_description
1 polymer ?
#
loop_
_entity_poly.entity_id
_entity_poly.type
_entity_poly.pdbx_seq_one_letter_code
_entity_poly.pdbx_strand_id
1 'polypeptide(L)'
;MYINFLQLSLENELSIMWITIAGFLVFFMHAGFTLLESGMTQSKNAVNIAMKNMMAISVGSVIYWFIGYSLMYGDTSNGIFRWSGFFTETQ
;
A
#
# COMPACT_ATOMS: atom_id res chain seq x y z
N MET A 1 -19.09 -15.64 27.82
CA MET A 1 -17.61 -15.56 27.69
C MET A 1 -17.12 -16.25 26.41
N TYR A 2 -17.37 -17.54 26.21
CA TYR A 2 -16.98 -18.26 24.97
C TYR A 2 -17.64 -17.72 23.69
N ILE A 3 -18.92 -17.32 23.77
CA ILE A 3 -19.65 -16.71 22.64
C ILE A 3 -19.01 -15.38 22.19
N ASN A 4 -18.60 -14.53 23.13
CA ASN A 4 -17.93 -13.27 22.81
C ASN A 4 -16.53 -13.49 22.20
N PHE A 5 -15.82 -14.54 22.64
CA PHE A 5 -14.53 -14.92 22.07
C PHE A 5 -14.65 -15.38 20.61
N LEU A 6 -15.65 -16.22 20.32
CA LEU A 6 -15.94 -16.66 18.95
C LEU A 6 -16.41 -15.51 18.04
N GLN A 7 -17.19 -14.57 18.58
CA GLN A 7 -17.60 -13.39 17.83
C GLN A 7 -16.39 -12.51 17.51
N LEU A 8 -15.51 -12.27 18.48
CA LEU A 8 -14.28 -11.48 18.28
C LEU A 8 -13.36 -12.09 17.20
N SER A 9 -13.19 -13.41 17.17
CA SER A 9 -12.36 -14.06 16.15
C SER A 9 -12.94 -13.88 14.74
N LEU A 10 -14.27 -14.00 14.61
CA LEU A 10 -14.95 -13.84 13.32
C LEU A 10 -14.86 -12.39 12.82
N GLU A 11 -15.08 -11.40 13.69
CA GLU A 11 -14.97 -9.97 13.33
C GLU A 11 -13.54 -9.61 12.87
N ASN A 12 -12.51 -10.18 13.50
CA ASN A 12 -11.11 -9.95 13.10
C ASN A 12 -10.80 -10.55 11.73
N GLU A 13 -11.21 -11.80 11.48
CA GLU A 13 -11.01 -12.47 10.20
C GLU A 13 -11.73 -11.73 9.06
N LEU A 14 -12.97 -11.31 9.29
CA LEU A 14 -13.74 -10.51 8.33
C LEU A 14 -13.08 -9.15 8.05
N SER A 15 -12.55 -8.49 9.09
CA SER A 15 -11.85 -7.22 8.95
C SER A 15 -10.57 -7.34 8.13
N ILE A 16 -9.77 -8.39 8.36
CA ILE A 16 -8.55 -8.66 7.58
C ILE A 16 -8.90 -8.94 6.10
N MET A 17 -9.95 -9.75 5.87
CA MET A 17 -10.44 -10.03 4.52
C MET A 17 -10.88 -8.74 3.81
N TRP A 18 -11.66 -7.89 4.49
CA TRP A 18 -12.13 -6.62 3.94
C TRP A 18 -10.98 -5.68 3.57
N ILE A 19 -10.00 -5.50 4.48
CA ILE A 19 -8.84 -4.62 4.25
C ILE A 19 -8.00 -5.15 3.08
N THR A 20 -7.85 -6.47 2.95
CA THR A 20 -7.11 -7.09 1.85
C THR A 20 -7.80 -6.85 0.50
N ILE A 21 -9.12 -7.02 0.43
CA ILE A 21 -9.91 -6.73 -0.77
C ILE A 21 -9.83 -5.24 -1.12
N ALA A 22 -9.97 -4.36 -0.13
CA ALA A 22 -9.82 -2.93 -0.32
C ALA A 22 -8.42 -2.56 -0.85
N GLY A 23 -7.37 -3.22 -0.34
CA GLY A 23 -6.00 -3.07 -0.85
C GLY A 23 -5.87 -3.44 -2.33
N PHE A 24 -6.48 -4.54 -2.77
CA PHE A 24 -6.50 -4.91 -4.20
C PHE A 24 -7.22 -3.89 -5.07
N LEU A 25 -8.34 -3.32 -4.60
CA LEU A 25 -9.07 -2.28 -5.32
C LEU A 25 -8.23 -1.00 -5.47
N VAL A 26 -7.48 -0.61 -4.43
CA VAL A 26 -6.57 0.54 -4.49
C VAL A 26 -5.40 0.26 -5.44
N PHE A 27 -4.85 -0.95 -5.46
CA PHE A 27 -3.81 -1.31 -6.43
C PHE A 27 -4.29 -1.14 -7.88
N PHE A 28 -5.56 -1.44 -8.14
CA PHE A 28 -6.18 -1.26 -9.46
C PHE A 28 -6.26 0.22 -9.91
N MET A 29 -6.15 1.19 -8.99
CA MET A 29 -6.10 2.62 -9.35
C MET A 29 -4.90 2.95 -10.22
N HIS A 30 -3.76 2.28 -10.04
CA HIS A 30 -2.58 2.53 -10.87
C HIS A 30 -2.80 2.15 -12.34
N ALA A 31 -3.52 1.06 -12.60
CA ALA A 31 -3.94 0.69 -13.95
C ALA A 31 -4.92 1.73 -14.52
N GLY A 32 -5.84 2.24 -13.70
CA GLY A 32 -6.75 3.33 -14.07
C GLY A 32 -6.02 4.62 -14.46
N PHE A 33 -5.06 5.06 -13.64
CA PHE A 33 -4.25 6.24 -13.95
C PHE A 33 -3.41 6.06 -15.20
N THR A 34 -2.81 4.88 -15.39
CA THR A 34 -2.07 4.56 -16.62
C THR A 34 -2.95 4.71 -17.86
N LEU A 35 -4.19 4.21 -17.81
CA LEU A 35 -5.13 4.31 -18.93
C LEU A 35 -5.56 5.76 -19.20
N LEU A 36 -5.84 6.54 -18.15
CA LEU A 36 -6.22 7.95 -18.29
C LEU A 36 -5.08 8.80 -18.84
N GLU A 37 -3.86 8.67 -18.31
CA GLU A 37 -2.69 9.43 -18.76
C GLU A 37 -2.26 9.04 -20.17
N SER A 38 -2.28 7.74 -20.50
CA SER A 38 -1.96 7.28 -21.86
C SER A 38 -3.03 7.65 -22.89
N GLY A 39 -4.31 7.70 -22.49
CA GLY A 39 -5.42 8.09 -23.36
C GLY A 39 -5.53 9.59 -23.64
N MET A 40 -5.09 10.45 -22.71
CA MET A 40 -5.08 11.91 -22.90
C MET A 40 -3.83 12.43 -23.61
N THR A 41 -2.84 11.58 -23.86
CA THR A 41 -1.56 11.98 -24.44
C THR A 41 -1.45 11.55 -25.90
N GLN A 42 -0.56 12.22 -26.65
CA GLN A 42 -0.37 11.91 -28.07
C GLN A 42 0.11 10.45 -28.23
N SER A 43 -0.45 9.74 -29.21
CA SER A 43 -0.17 8.31 -29.45
C SER A 43 1.32 7.98 -29.54
N LYS A 44 2.14 8.90 -30.08
CA LYS A 44 3.60 8.76 -30.17
C LYS A 44 4.32 8.69 -28.82
N ASN A 45 3.72 9.22 -27.75
CA ASN A 45 4.30 9.29 -26.40
C ASN A 45 3.57 8.39 -25.38
N ALA A 46 2.45 7.77 -25.75
CA ALA A 46 1.63 6.97 -24.85
C ALA A 46 2.41 5.81 -24.20
N VAL A 47 3.28 5.13 -24.97
CA VAL A 47 4.12 4.03 -24.48
C VAL A 47 5.12 4.51 -23.42
N ASN A 48 5.73 5.68 -23.62
CA ASN A 48 6.70 6.24 -22.68
C ASN A 48 6.04 6.65 -21.35
N ILE A 49 4.78 7.09 -21.40
CA ILE A 49 4.00 7.47 -20.22
C ILE A 49 3.52 6.22 -19.46
N ALA A 50 3.04 5.21 -20.18
CA ALA A 50 2.68 3.93 -19.59
C ALA A 50 3.88 3.26 -18.87
N MET A 51 5.08 3.32 -19.47
CA MET A 51 6.29 2.79 -18.83
C MET A 51 6.68 3.55 -17.56
N LYS A 52 6.54 4.89 -17.54
CA LYS A 52 6.78 5.68 -16.33
C LYS A 52 5.80 5.32 -15.21
N ASN A 53 4.53 5.12 -15.55
CA ASN A 53 3.51 4.75 -14.56
C ASN A 53 3.78 3.35 -13.98
N MET A 54 4.13 2.36 -14.82
CA MET A 54 4.56 1.04 -14.33
C MET A 54 5.82 1.09 -13.47
N MET A 55 6.80 1.91 -13.83
CA MET A 55 8.01 2.10 -13.04
C MET A 55 7.71 2.72 -11.67
N ALA A 56 6.75 3.64 -11.60
CA ALA A 56 6.33 4.25 -10.34
C ALA A 56 5.69 3.21 -9.39
N ILE A 57 4.91 2.26 -9.90
CA ILE A 57 4.32 1.18 -9.09
C ILE A 57 5.41 0.24 -8.55
N SER A 58 6.31 -0.22 -9.41
CA SER A 58 7.35 -1.19 -9.03
C SER A 58 8.39 -0.58 -8.10
N VAL A 59 8.95 0.58 -8.45
CA VAL A 59 9.95 1.25 -7.62
C VAL A 59 9.31 1.83 -6.36
N GLY A 60 8.10 2.40 -6.47
CA GLY A 60 7.38 2.97 -5.33
C GLY A 60 7.01 1.93 -4.27
N SER A 61 6.55 0.74 -4.68
CA SER A 61 6.25 -0.35 -3.73
C SER A 61 7.50 -0.84 -3.00
N VAL A 62 8.63 -0.98 -3.70
CA VAL A 62 9.91 -1.36 -3.08
C VAL A 62 10.40 -0.30 -2.10
N ILE A 63 10.37 0.98 -2.49
CA ILE A 63 10.78 2.10 -1.61
C ILE A 63 9.85 2.19 -0.38
N TYR A 64 8.55 1.97 -0.56
CA TYR A 64 7.60 1.95 0.55
C TYR A 64 7.87 0.81 1.51
N TRP A 65 8.18 -0.39 1.00
CA TRP A 65 8.51 -1.54 1.84
C TRP A 65 9.78 -1.30 2.66
N PHE A 66 10.83 -0.74 2.05
CA PHE A 66 12.05 -0.40 2.77
C PHE A 66 11.80 0.77 3.74
N ILE A 67 11.57 1.96 3.23
CA ILE A 67 11.66 3.21 4.01
C ILE A 67 10.27 3.68 4.45
N GLY A 68 9.26 3.57 3.58
CA GLY A 68 7.94 4.15 3.81
C GLY A 68 7.21 3.55 5.02
N TYR A 69 7.24 2.23 5.18
CA TYR A 69 6.60 1.54 6.30
C TYR A 69 7.24 1.92 7.64
N SER A 70 8.58 1.92 7.69
CA SER A 70 9.34 2.35 8.87
C SER A 70 9.07 3.81 9.24
N LEU A 71 8.91 4.70 8.25
CA LEU A 71 8.61 6.11 8.51
C LEU A 71 7.17 6.32 8.98
N MET A 72 6.19 5.55 8.47
CA MET A 72 4.78 5.75 8.81
C MET A 72 4.41 5.11 10.15
N TYR A 73 4.87 3.89 10.40
CA TYR A 73 4.52 3.11 11.60
C TYR A 73 5.67 2.97 12.60
N GLY A 74 6.83 3.56 12.35
CA GLY A 74 7.97 3.52 13.26
C GLY A 74 7.71 4.21 14.60
N ASP A 75 8.57 3.89 15.57
CA ASP A 75 8.50 4.42 16.92
C ASP A 75 8.91 5.92 16.96
N THR A 76 8.32 6.66 17.89
CA THR A 76 8.44 8.12 18.07
C THR A 76 9.22 8.45 19.34
N SER A 77 10.18 7.62 19.73
CA SER A 77 10.86 7.76 21.02
C SER A 77 11.70 9.05 21.15
N ASN A 78 11.99 9.78 20.06
CA ASN A 78 12.88 10.96 20.09
C ASN A 78 12.40 12.22 19.30
N GLY A 79 11.12 12.34 18.90
CA GLY A 79 10.59 13.59 18.31
C GLY A 79 9.83 13.44 16.98
N ILE A 80 9.91 14.47 16.11
CA ILE A 80 9.09 14.65 14.88
C ILE A 80 9.35 13.56 13.82
N PHE A 81 10.51 12.90 13.87
CA PHE A 81 10.90 11.85 12.91
C PHE A 81 10.65 10.47 13.50
N ARG A 82 9.83 9.67 12.81
CA ARG A 82 9.49 8.28 13.18
C ARG A 82 10.44 7.35 12.46
N TRP A 83 11.19 6.53 13.19
CA TRP A 83 12.11 5.56 12.60
C TRP A 83 12.20 4.33 13.48
N SER A 84 11.79 3.18 12.96
CA SER A 84 11.97 1.88 13.62
C SER A 84 12.72 0.94 12.67
N GLY A 85 13.59 0.08 13.22
CA GLY A 85 14.39 -0.84 12.43
C GLY A 85 13.52 -1.69 11.50
N PHE A 86 13.99 -1.89 10.26
CA PHE A 86 13.33 -2.64 9.18
C PHE A 86 12.89 -4.08 9.55
N PHE A 87 13.28 -4.59 10.73
CA PHE A 87 13.16 -6.00 11.12
C PHE A 87 12.75 -6.25 12.57
N THR A 88 12.22 -5.27 13.32
CA THR A 88 11.81 -5.53 14.71
C THR A 88 10.30 -5.61 14.86
N GLU A 89 9.86 -6.67 15.53
CA GLU A 89 8.47 -6.99 15.88
C GLU A 89 7.78 -5.77 16.52
N THR A 90 6.80 -5.20 15.84
CA THR A 90 5.74 -4.46 16.51
C THR A 90 4.87 -5.50 17.22
N GLN A 91 4.92 -5.49 18.56
CA GLN A 91 3.98 -6.21 19.45
C GLN A 91 2.52 -5.87 19.09
#